data_AF-A0A942CAK1-F1
#
_entry.id   AF-A0A942CAK1-F1
#
_cell.length_a   1.000
_cell.length_b   1.000
_cell.length_c   1.000
_cell.angle_alpha   90.00
_cell.angle_beta   90.00
_cell.angle_gamma   90.00
#
_symmetry.space_group_name_H-M   'P 1'
#
loop_
_entity.id
_entity.type
_entity.pdbx_description
1 polymer ?
#
loop_
_entity_poly.entity_id
_entity_poly.type
_entity_poly.pdbx_seq_one_letter_code
_entity_poly.pdbx_strand_id
1 'polypeptide(L)'
;MTDSFDQEKIIAGKEWAEAELRALAIERTVKLNSVQWTESAESRVWIATINSAAGEHTIAIPYSSLSQCVDSENGRMMLRERLRHLIGDLARIERRGFLR
;
A
#
# COMPACT_ATOMS: atom_id res chain seq x y z
N MET A 1 16.07 -11.57 23.01
CA MET A 1 15.09 -10.60 23.53
C MET A 1 15.14 -9.39 22.60
N THR A 2 14.55 -9.56 21.42
CA THR A 2 14.65 -8.66 20.26
C THR A 2 13.43 -9.03 19.44
N ASP A 3 12.44 -8.14 19.35
CA ASP A 3 11.36 -8.12 18.33
C ASP A 3 10.16 -7.25 18.75
N SER A 4 10.08 -6.79 20.00
CA SER A 4 8.97 -5.94 20.47
C SER A 4 9.00 -4.50 19.93
N PHE A 5 10.17 -3.96 19.60
CA PHE A 5 10.34 -2.52 19.32
C PHE A 5 10.01 -2.12 17.86
N ASP A 6 9.93 -3.09 16.95
CA ASP A 6 9.59 -2.83 15.54
C ASP A 6 8.11 -3.08 15.21
N GLN A 7 7.39 -3.88 16.00
CA GLN A 7 6.01 -4.25 15.66
C GLN A 7 5.06 -3.05 15.69
N GLU A 8 5.19 -2.16 16.68
CA GLU A 8 4.40 -0.92 16.74
C GLU A 8 4.66 -0.02 15.52
N LYS A 9 5.92 0.07 15.08
CA LYS A 9 6.29 0.85 13.89
C LYS A 9 5.78 0.21 12.60
N ILE A 10 5.84 -1.12 12.49
CA ILE A 10 5.31 -1.86 11.35
C ILE A 10 3.80 -1.63 11.23
N ILE A 11 3.06 -1.68 12.33
CA ILE A 11 1.62 -1.42 12.38
C ILE A 11 1.34 0.05 11.99
N ALA A 12 2.05 1.01 12.60
CA ALA A 12 1.89 2.43 12.27
C ALA A 12 2.21 2.73 10.79
N GLY A 13 3.26 2.11 10.25
CA GLY A 13 3.62 2.22 8.85
C GLY A 13 2.56 1.62 7.91
N LYS A 14 1.93 0.51 8.32
CA LYS A 14 0.82 -0.11 7.58
C LYS A 14 -0.41 0.81 7.57
N GLU A 15 -0.80 1.36 8.73
CA GLU A 15 -1.92 2.30 8.84
C GLU A 15 -1.67 3.55 7.98
N TRP A 16 -0.45 4.08 8.02
CA TRP A 16 -0.04 5.17 7.15
C TRP A 16 -0.14 4.80 5.66
N ALA A 17 0.36 3.62 5.27
CA ALA A 17 0.31 3.15 3.89
C ALA A 17 -1.13 2.97 3.40
N GLU A 18 -2.04 2.48 4.25
CA GLU A 18 -3.46 2.38 3.91
C GLU A 18 -4.11 3.77 3.72
N ALA A 19 -3.84 4.72 4.61
CA ALA A 19 -4.36 6.07 4.50
C ALA A 19 -3.85 6.77 3.22
N GLU A 20 -2.55 6.64 2.95
CA GLU A 20 -1.91 7.19 1.75
C GLU A 20 -2.46 6.55 0.47
N LEU A 21 -2.65 5.23 0.45
CA LEU A 21 -3.24 4.52 -0.69
C LEU A 21 -4.66 5.03 -0.99
N ARG A 22 -5.49 5.27 0.04
CA ARG A 22 -6.83 5.85 -0.11
C ARG A 22 -6.78 7.29 -0.61
N ALA A 23 -5.86 8.11 -0.09
CA ALA A 23 -5.68 9.49 -0.53
C ALA A 23 -5.29 9.58 -2.02
N LEU A 24 -4.29 8.78 -2.42
CA LEU A 24 -3.84 8.71 -3.82
C LEU A 24 -4.94 8.22 -4.76
N ALA A 25 -5.77 7.26 -4.32
CA ALA A 25 -6.91 6.80 -5.10
C ALA A 25 -7.94 7.91 -5.34
N ILE A 26 -8.24 8.72 -4.32
CA ILE A 26 -9.11 9.90 -4.47
C ILE A 26 -8.51 10.90 -5.46
N GLU A 27 -7.23 11.25 -5.30
CA GLU A 27 -6.51 12.18 -6.20
C GLU A 27 -6.54 11.71 -7.67
N ARG A 28 -6.55 10.39 -7.90
CA ARG A 28 -6.56 9.77 -9.23
C ARG A 28 -7.92 9.30 -9.70
N THR A 29 -8.99 9.61 -8.95
CA THR A 29 -10.37 9.17 -9.23
C THR A 29 -10.50 7.66 -9.43
N VAL A 30 -9.73 6.88 -8.68
CA VAL A 30 -9.80 5.41 -8.66
C VAL A 30 -10.72 4.97 -7.53
N LYS A 31 -11.69 4.10 -7.81
CA LYS A 31 -12.59 3.58 -6.79
C LYS A 31 -12.04 2.27 -6.22
N LEU A 32 -11.58 2.33 -4.97
CA LEU A 32 -11.21 1.14 -4.20
C LEU A 32 -12.47 0.54 -3.57
N ASN A 33 -12.97 -0.57 -4.12
CA ASN A 33 -14.15 -1.27 -3.60
C ASN A 33 -13.86 -1.95 -2.26
N SER A 34 -12.69 -2.57 -2.13
CA SER A 34 -12.20 -3.09 -0.85
C SER A 34 -10.66 -3.07 -0.81
N VAL A 35 -10.12 -2.96 0.40
CA VAL A 35 -8.69 -3.13 0.68
C VAL A 35 -8.60 -4.07 1.88
N GLN A 36 -7.92 -5.20 1.70
CA GLN A 36 -7.70 -6.20 2.73
C GLN A 36 -6.22 -6.34 2.98
N TRP A 37 -5.83 -6.47 4.24
CA TRP A 37 -4.43 -6.63 4.63
C TRP A 37 -4.22 -7.98 5.28
N THR A 38 -3.27 -8.75 4.74
CA THR A 38 -2.86 -10.05 5.28
C THR A 38 -1.39 -9.99 5.66
N GLU A 39 -1.08 -10.42 6.88
CA GLU A 39 0.29 -10.51 7.36
C GLU A 39 0.90 -11.85 6.96
N SER A 40 2.12 -11.81 6.42
CA SER A 40 2.96 -13.00 6.27
C SER A 40 4.21 -12.81 7.13
N ALA A 41 4.13 -13.29 8.38
CA ALA A 41 5.22 -13.17 9.35
C ALA A 41 6.50 -13.91 8.90
N GLU A 42 6.35 -15.10 8.30
CA GLU A 42 7.46 -15.89 7.77
C GLU A 42 8.24 -15.13 6.69
N SER A 43 7.51 -14.42 5.81
CA SER A 43 8.11 -13.63 4.73
C SER A 43 8.40 -12.18 5.15
N ARG A 44 8.04 -11.78 6.39
CA ARG A 44 8.18 -10.42 6.93
C ARG A 44 7.57 -9.33 6.03
N VAL A 45 6.38 -9.59 5.51
CA VAL A 45 5.63 -8.65 4.65
C VAL A 45 4.17 -8.50 5.10
N TRP A 46 3.61 -7.32 4.85
CA TRP A 46 2.17 -7.11 4.80
C TRP A 46 1.71 -7.06 3.35
N ILE A 47 0.69 -7.83 3.00
CA ILE A 47 0.12 -7.89 1.66
C ILE A 47 -1.20 -7.13 1.68
N ALA A 48 -1.31 -6.08 0.85
CA ALA A 48 -2.57 -5.40 0.59
C ALA A 48 -3.20 -5.98 -0.68
N THR A 49 -4.39 -6.54 -0.55
CA THR A 49 -5.26 -6.97 -1.65
C THR A 49 -6.32 -5.90 -1.89
N ILE A 50 -6.35 -5.36 -3.11
CA ILE A 50 -7.15 -4.22 -3.50
C ILE A 50 -8.10 -4.66 -4.60
N ASN A 51 -9.40 -4.52 -4.34
CA ASN A 51 -10.43 -4.70 -5.36
C ASN A 51 -10.86 -3.34 -5.90
N SER A 52 -10.82 -3.18 -7.22
CA SER A 52 -11.20 -1.95 -7.93
C SER A 52 -11.99 -2.29 -9.20
N ALA A 53 -12.35 -1.30 -10.02
CA ALA A 53 -12.97 -1.60 -11.33
C ALA A 53 -11.95 -2.22 -12.30
N ALA A 54 -10.64 -2.07 -12.05
CA ALA A 54 -9.57 -2.76 -12.77
C ALA A 54 -9.37 -4.23 -12.35
N GLY A 55 -10.20 -4.77 -11.46
CA GLY A 55 -10.06 -6.11 -10.90
C GLY A 55 -9.34 -6.14 -9.55
N GLU A 56 -8.87 -7.33 -9.17
CA GLU A 56 -8.11 -7.58 -7.94
C GLU A 56 -6.61 -7.38 -8.19
N HIS A 57 -5.95 -6.62 -7.30
CA HIS A 57 -4.52 -6.33 -7.37
C HIS A 57 -3.89 -6.47 -6.00
N THR A 58 -2.66 -6.99 -5.94
CA THR A 58 -1.95 -7.20 -4.68
C THR A 58 -0.63 -6.45 -4.65
N ILE A 59 -0.28 -5.87 -3.49
CA ILE A 59 1.04 -5.31 -3.22
C ILE A 59 1.59 -5.85 -1.90
N ALA A 60 2.78 -6.44 -1.94
CA ALA A 60 3.50 -6.89 -0.75
C ALA A 60 4.46 -5.79 -0.27
N ILE A 61 4.34 -5.37 0.99
CA ILE A 61 5.15 -4.31 1.60
C ILE A 61 6.02 -4.92 2.72
N PRO A 62 7.36 -4.87 2.60
CA PRO A 62 8.26 -5.38 3.63
C PRO A 62 8.11 -4.64 4.95
N TYR A 63 8.26 -5.35 6.07
CA TYR A 63 8.30 -4.77 7.40
C TYR A 63 9.36 -3.67 7.52
N SER A 64 10.52 -3.84 6.87
CA SER A 64 11.57 -2.82 6.83
C SER A 64 11.09 -1.52 6.18
N SER A 65 10.34 -1.59 5.09
CA SER A 65 9.77 -0.41 4.44
C SER A 65 8.71 0.28 5.32
N LEU A 66 7.89 -0.50 6.03
CA LEU A 66 6.88 0.03 6.97
C LEU A 66 7.53 0.69 8.19
N SER A 67 8.57 0.08 8.78
CA SER A 67 9.30 0.68 9.89
C SER A 67 10.05 1.95 9.43
N GLN A 68 10.71 1.91 8.27
CA GLN A 68 11.43 3.07 7.71
C GLN A 68 10.54 4.27 7.36
N CYS A 69 9.27 4.07 6.99
CA CYS A 69 8.37 5.19 6.69
C CYS A 69 7.95 5.97 7.94
N VAL A 70 8.01 5.34 9.11
CA VAL A 70 7.82 5.97 10.41
C VAL A 70 9.10 6.72 10.81
N ASP A 71 10.26 6.08 10.64
CA ASP A 71 11.54 6.59 11.12
C ASP A 71 12.17 7.68 10.24
N SER A 72 11.78 7.77 8.96
CA SER A 72 12.43 8.69 8.02
C SER A 72 11.49 9.25 6.97
N GLU A 73 11.68 10.53 6.66
CA GLU A 73 10.99 11.19 5.54
C GLU A 73 11.34 10.50 4.21
N ASN A 74 12.61 10.13 4.00
CA ASN A 74 13.02 9.42 2.80
C ASN A 74 12.32 8.05 2.65
N GLY A 75 12.23 7.26 3.73
CA GLY A 75 11.48 6.01 3.74
C GLY A 75 10.00 6.22 3.40
N ARG A 76 9.40 7.28 3.95
CA ARG A 76 8.01 7.67 3.66
C ARG A 76 7.82 8.07 2.20
N MET A 77 8.72 8.85 1.62
CA MET A 77 8.68 9.25 0.21
C MET A 77 8.81 8.03 -0.71
N MET A 78 9.75 7.12 -0.43
CA MET A 78 9.92 5.90 -1.23
C MET A 78 8.66 5.02 -1.20
N LEU A 79 8.06 4.83 -0.03
CA LEU A 79 6.82 4.06 0.08
C LEU A 79 5.66 4.76 -0.63
N ARG A 80 5.50 6.08 -0.46
CA ARG A 80 4.50 6.89 -1.19
C ARG A 80 4.62 6.71 -2.69
N GLU A 81 5.84 6.81 -3.22
CA GLU A 81 6.08 6.71 -4.67
C GLU A 81 5.67 5.34 -5.21
N ARG A 82 5.99 4.28 -4.47
CA ARG A 82 5.56 2.92 -4.81
C ARG A 82 4.03 2.78 -4.83
N LEU A 83 3.33 3.32 -3.84
CA LEU A 83 1.86 3.33 -3.80
C LEU A 83 1.27 4.19 -4.94
N ARG A 84 1.91 5.31 -5.26
CA ARG A 84 1.51 6.22 -6.36
C ARG A 84 1.57 5.51 -7.71
N HIS A 85 2.63 4.74 -7.96
CA HIS A 85 2.74 3.93 -9.18
C HIS A 85 1.61 2.91 -9.30
N LEU A 86 1.32 2.17 -8.22
CA LEU A 86 0.21 1.21 -8.19
C LEU A 86 -1.13 1.88 -8.54
N ILE A 87 -1.50 2.95 -7.85
CA ILE A 87 -2.75 3.68 -8.13
C ILE A 87 -2.75 4.24 -9.56
N GLY A 88 -1.60 4.73 -10.05
CA GLY A 88 -1.46 5.19 -11.42
C GLY A 88 -1.70 4.10 -12.46
N ASP A 89 -1.27 2.88 -12.19
CA ASP A 89 -1.52 1.71 -13.03
C ASP A 89 -3.00 1.30 -12.98
N LEU A 90 -3.62 1.27 -11.80
CA LEU A 90 -5.06 1.01 -11.66
C LEU A 90 -5.90 2.03 -12.46
N ALA A 91 -5.63 3.33 -12.28
CA ALA A 91 -6.30 4.39 -13.02
C ALA A 91 -6.15 4.23 -14.54
N ARG A 92 -4.97 3.80 -15.00
CA ARG A 92 -4.70 3.54 -16.42
C ARG A 92 -5.52 2.37 -16.94
N ILE A 93 -5.63 1.29 -16.17
CA ILE A 93 -6.39 0.09 -16.54
C ILE A 93 -7.88 0.42 -16.59
N GLU A 94 -8.44 1.07 -15.55
CA GLU A 94 -9.85 1.46 -15.51
C GLU A 94 -10.22 2.27 -16.75
N ARG A 95 -9.45 3.32 -17.09
CA ARG A 95 -9.70 4.16 -18.28
C ARG A 95 -9.64 3.39 -19.60
N ARG A 96 -8.75 2.40 -19.73
CA ARG A 96 -8.68 1.55 -20.93
C ARG A 96 -9.85 0.58 -21.03
N GLY A 97 -10.32 0.07 -19.89
CA GLY A 97 -11.51 -0.78 -19.81
C GLY A 97 -12.78 -0.05 -20.23
N PHE A 98 -12.89 1.25 -19.94
CA PHE A 98 -14.01 2.10 -20.35
C PHE A 98 -14.07 2.42 -21.86
N LEU A 99 -12.99 2.18 -22.61
CA LEU A 99 -12.93 2.43 -24.06
C LEU A 99 -13.28 1.19 -24.92
N ARG A 100 -13.69 0.09 -24.28
CA ARG A 100 -14.19 -1.13 -24.91
C ARG A 100 -15.68 -1.28 -24.69
#